data_AF-A0A516Q457-F1
#
_entry.id   AF-A0A516Q457-F1
#
_cell.length_a   1.000
_cell.length_b   1.000
_cell.length_c   1.000
_cell.angle_alpha   90.00
_cell.angle_beta   90.00
_cell.angle_gamma   90.00
#
_symmetry.space_group_name_H-M   'P 1'
#
loop_
_entity.id
_entity.type
_entity.pdbx_description
1 polymer ?
#
loop_
_entity_poly.entity_id
_entity_poly.type
_entity_poly.pdbx_seq_one_letter_code
_entity_poly.pdbx_strand_id
1 'polypeptide(L)'
;MEDSTPADRQHTGTDHSAAPDLVWARRQRLLALVGTLVAILGLITAVGGLVGLAADAADARPYAITAVIGAAALALCCAVIAVCWFGQLRRWQAGDQSLDHGRARLTLIAHVASYPAVLVTMYGALAASALAYWDSLSGTLLGITFILVIFAQILGGTQLLRRSGPPGTIPTYLRKLNAKVQSLR
;
A
#
# COMPACT_ATOMS: atom_id res chain seq x y z
N MET A 1 -10.55 27.97 -58.62
CA MET A 1 -9.53 26.98 -58.26
C MET A 1 -8.89 27.52 -57.00
N GLU A 2 -9.59 27.36 -55.88
CA GLU A 2 -9.18 27.88 -54.57
C GLU A 2 -8.74 26.69 -53.73
N ASP A 3 -7.49 26.79 -53.29
CA ASP A 3 -6.74 25.84 -52.52
C ASP A 3 -7.08 26.08 -51.04
N SER A 4 -7.99 25.27 -50.48
CA SER A 4 -8.28 25.27 -49.04
C SER A 4 -7.49 24.16 -48.36
N THR A 5 -6.35 24.55 -47.82
CA THR A 5 -5.43 23.74 -47.01
C THR A 5 -6.16 23.22 -45.75
N PRO A 6 -6.07 21.92 -45.41
CA PRO A 6 -6.65 21.41 -44.17
C PRO A 6 -5.78 21.83 -42.99
N ALA A 7 -6.21 22.90 -42.31
CA ALA A 7 -5.69 23.30 -41.01
C ALA A 7 -5.89 22.17 -39.98
N ASP A 8 -4.79 21.51 -39.65
CA ASP A 8 -4.29 21.44 -38.27
C ASP A 8 -5.34 21.09 -37.20
N ARG A 9 -5.97 19.91 -37.31
CA ARG A 9 -6.55 19.24 -36.13
C ARG A 9 -5.47 18.48 -35.40
N GLN A 10 -4.57 19.21 -34.76
CA GLN A 10 -3.87 18.70 -33.60
C GLN A 10 -4.90 18.47 -32.49
N HIS A 11 -5.51 17.28 -32.49
CA HIS A 11 -6.03 16.69 -31.27
C HIS A 11 -4.83 16.36 -30.39
N THR A 12 -4.28 17.39 -29.74
CA THR A 12 -3.48 17.26 -28.53
C THR A 12 -4.41 16.69 -27.46
N GLY A 13 -4.56 15.37 -27.48
CA GLY A 13 -4.95 14.58 -26.31
C GLY A 13 -3.81 14.61 -25.30
N THR A 14 -3.42 15.81 -24.85
CA THR A 14 -2.65 15.98 -23.63
C THR A 14 -3.68 15.99 -22.51
N ASP A 15 -3.71 14.92 -21.73
CA ASP A 15 -4.32 14.91 -20.41
C ASP A 15 -3.79 16.16 -19.69
N HIS A 16 -4.59 17.23 -19.66
CA HIS A 16 -4.28 18.46 -18.97
C HIS A 16 -4.09 18.14 -17.49
N SER A 17 -2.82 17.92 -17.11
CA SER A 17 -2.08 18.74 -16.14
C SER A 17 -2.92 19.33 -15.00
N ALA A 18 -3.77 18.53 -14.36
CA ALA A 18 -4.33 18.90 -13.08
C ALA A 18 -3.18 18.88 -12.08
N ALA A 19 -2.91 20.02 -11.44
CA ALA A 19 -1.92 20.13 -10.39
C ALA A 19 -2.17 19.04 -9.32
N PRO A 20 -1.11 18.45 -8.75
CA PRO A 20 -1.27 17.40 -7.75
C PRO A 20 -2.06 17.90 -6.54
N ASP A 21 -3.08 17.15 -6.12
CA ASP A 21 -3.83 17.45 -4.90
C ASP A 21 -2.96 17.17 -3.68
N LEU A 22 -2.34 18.23 -3.15
CA LEU A 22 -1.44 18.16 -2.01
C LEU A 22 -2.15 17.74 -0.72
N VAL A 23 -3.44 18.04 -0.56
CA VAL A 23 -4.20 17.67 0.64
C VAL A 23 -4.43 16.17 0.64
N TRP A 24 -4.89 15.62 -0.49
CA TRP A 24 -5.04 14.19 -0.66
C TRP A 24 -3.69 13.46 -0.52
N ALA A 25 -2.63 13.95 -1.17
CA ALA A 25 -1.29 13.39 -1.09
C ALA A 25 -0.75 13.32 0.36
N ARG A 26 -0.96 14.38 1.16
CA ARG A 26 -0.61 14.39 2.59
C ARG A 26 -1.36 13.31 3.38
N ARG A 27 -2.64 13.09 3.08
CA ARG A 27 -3.45 12.04 3.71
C ARG A 27 -2.93 10.64 3.36
N GLN A 28 -2.64 10.38 2.09
CA GLN A 28 -2.09 9.08 1.67
C GLN A 28 -0.73 8.82 2.33
N ARG A 29 0.14 9.84 2.39
CA ARG A 29 1.40 9.74 3.14
C ARG A 29 1.18 9.41 4.61
N LEU A 30 0.23 10.07 5.27
CA LEU A 30 -0.09 9.80 6.67
C LEU A 30 -0.56 8.35 6.86
N LEU A 31 -1.48 7.88 6.02
CA LEU A 31 -1.92 6.48 6.04
C LEU A 31 -0.76 5.53 5.82
N ALA A 32 0.11 5.79 4.83
CA ALA A 32 1.31 4.99 4.59
C ALA A 32 2.24 4.91 5.82
N LEU A 33 2.44 6.04 6.51
CA LEU A 33 3.23 6.11 7.74
C LEU A 33 2.59 5.33 8.89
N VAL A 34 1.29 5.53 9.13
CA VAL A 34 0.56 4.78 10.15
C VAL A 34 0.60 3.28 9.85
N GLY A 35 0.34 2.88 8.61
CA GLY A 35 0.44 1.49 8.17
C GLY A 35 1.84 0.91 8.37
N THR A 36 2.89 1.71 8.14
CA THR A 36 4.27 1.29 8.40
C THR A 36 4.53 1.08 9.88
N LEU A 37 4.09 1.99 10.75
CA LEU A 37 4.23 1.84 12.20
C LEU A 37 3.48 0.61 12.72
N VAL A 38 2.26 0.38 12.22
CA VAL A 38 1.47 -0.81 12.54
C VAL A 38 2.16 -2.09 12.04
N ALA A 39 2.78 -2.06 10.85
CA ALA A 39 3.55 -3.19 10.33
C ALA A 39 4.76 -3.52 11.22
N ILE A 40 5.48 -2.50 11.67
CA ILE A 40 6.62 -2.64 12.58
C ILE A 40 6.17 -3.22 13.91
N LEU A 41 5.06 -2.73 14.48
CA LEU A 41 4.49 -3.30 15.70
C LEU A 41 4.05 -4.77 15.50
N GLY A 42 3.47 -5.08 14.34
CA GLY A 42 3.15 -6.45 13.94
C GLY A 42 4.40 -7.34 13.90
N LEU A 43 5.50 -6.86 13.33
CA LEU A 43 6.77 -7.58 13.32
C LEU A 43 7.34 -7.77 14.74
N ILE A 44 7.32 -6.74 15.59
CA ILE A 44 7.81 -6.81 16.96
C ILE A 44 7.02 -7.86 17.75
N THR A 45 5.69 -7.86 17.64
CA THR A 45 4.83 -8.86 18.29
C THR A 45 5.11 -10.27 17.76
N ALA A 46 5.36 -10.43 16.45
CA ALA A 46 5.69 -11.73 15.86
C ALA A 46 7.02 -12.28 16.41
N VAL A 47 8.04 -11.42 16.49
CA VAL A 47 9.35 -11.77 17.06
C VAL A 47 9.21 -12.11 18.54
N GLY A 48 8.45 -11.32 19.30
CA GLY A 48 8.17 -11.60 20.71
C GLY A 48 7.46 -12.94 20.91
N GLY A 49 6.47 -13.24 20.07
CA GLY A 49 5.77 -14.52 20.06
C GLY A 49 6.72 -15.69 19.80
N LEU A 50 7.56 -15.59 18.76
CA LEU A 50 8.56 -16.60 18.40
C LEU A 50 9.60 -16.82 19.50
N VAL A 51 10.15 -15.74 20.07
CA VAL A 51 11.17 -15.81 21.13
C VAL A 51 10.60 -16.39 22.42
N GLY A 52 9.33 -16.09 22.73
CA GLY A 52 8.66 -16.59 23.93
C GLY A 52 8.16 -18.04 23.84
N LEU A 53 8.28 -18.70 22.67
CA LEU A 53 7.78 -20.07 22.50
C LEU A 53 8.47 -21.02 23.50
N ALA A 54 7.65 -21.71 24.28
CA ALA A 54 8.09 -22.77 25.17
C ALA A 54 8.59 -24.00 24.38
N ALA A 55 9.40 -24.83 25.03
CA ALA A 55 10.05 -25.98 24.39
C ALA A 55 9.07 -27.09 23.98
N ASP A 56 7.95 -27.22 24.70
CA ASP A 56 6.85 -28.14 24.44
C ASP A 56 5.95 -27.70 23.27
N ALA A 57 6.02 -26.43 22.86
CA ALA A 57 5.38 -25.90 21.65
C ALA A 57 6.30 -25.95 20.41
N ALA A 58 7.18 -26.95 20.33
CA ALA A 58 8.18 -27.06 19.25
C ALA A 58 7.57 -27.04 17.84
N ASP A 59 6.39 -27.65 17.68
CA ASP A 59 5.66 -27.71 16.41
C ASP A 59 5.15 -26.34 15.93
N ALA A 60 4.99 -25.37 16.84
CA ALA A 60 4.58 -24.00 16.50
C ALA A 60 5.72 -23.16 15.88
N ARG A 61 6.98 -23.53 16.15
CA ARG A 61 8.17 -22.76 15.77
C ARG A 61 8.30 -22.49 14.25
N PRO A 62 8.15 -23.47 13.34
CA PRO A 62 8.25 -23.20 11.91
C PRO A 62 7.20 -22.17 11.44
N TYR A 63 5.97 -22.26 11.94
CA TYR A 63 4.89 -21.32 11.62
C TYR A 63 5.17 -19.92 12.16
N ALA A 64 5.72 -19.80 13.37
CA ALA A 64 6.11 -18.52 13.95
C ALA A 64 7.26 -17.88 13.15
N ILE A 65 8.23 -18.67 12.67
CA ILE A 65 9.28 -18.19 11.76
C ILE A 65 8.67 -17.68 10.45
N THR A 66 7.73 -18.44 9.85
CA THR A 66 6.99 -18.00 8.66
C THR A 66 6.26 -16.66 8.90
N ALA A 67 5.63 -16.50 10.08
CA ALA A 67 4.96 -15.26 10.46
C ALA A 67 5.94 -14.07 10.51
N VAL A 68 7.09 -14.26 11.16
CA VAL A 68 8.14 -13.23 11.27
C VAL A 68 8.68 -12.83 9.89
N ILE A 69 8.99 -13.80 9.03
CA ILE A 69 9.50 -13.52 7.68
C ILE A 69 8.46 -12.73 6.86
N GLY A 70 7.19 -13.17 6.87
CA GLY A 70 6.13 -12.46 6.19
C GLY A 70 5.92 -11.04 6.74
N ALA A 71 5.96 -10.88 8.07
CA ALA A 71 5.75 -9.60 8.73
C ALA A 71 6.89 -8.62 8.40
N ALA A 72 8.13 -9.12 8.33
CA ALA A 72 9.29 -8.35 7.92
C ALA A 72 9.17 -7.89 6.45
N ALA A 73 8.75 -8.79 5.55
CA ALA A 73 8.49 -8.45 4.16
C ALA A 73 7.38 -7.40 4.01
N LEU A 74 6.29 -7.53 4.78
CA LEU A 74 5.20 -6.55 4.79
C LEU A 74 5.65 -5.18 5.33
N ALA A 75 6.40 -5.17 6.43
CA ALA A 75 6.96 -3.94 7.00
C ALA A 75 7.88 -3.23 6.00
N LEU A 76 8.73 -3.99 5.29
CA LEU A 76 9.57 -3.46 4.22
C LEU A 76 8.73 -2.86 3.08
N CYS A 77 7.68 -3.54 2.62
CA CYS A 77 6.79 -3.02 1.58
C CYS A 77 6.12 -1.70 2.02
N CYS A 78 5.58 -1.65 3.24
CA CYS A 78 4.97 -0.44 3.78
C CYS A 78 5.98 0.71 3.89
N ALA A 79 7.19 0.43 4.37
CA ALA A 79 8.26 1.42 4.47
C ALA A 79 8.67 1.97 3.09
N VAL A 80 8.82 1.12 2.07
CA VAL A 80 9.11 1.54 0.69
C VAL A 80 8.02 2.48 0.18
N ILE A 81 6.75 2.13 0.39
CA ILE A 81 5.60 2.97 0.01
C ILE A 81 5.66 4.33 0.72
N ALA A 82 5.89 4.34 2.04
CA ALA A 82 5.97 5.56 2.82
C ALA A 82 7.14 6.48 2.37
N VAL A 83 8.31 5.91 2.11
CA VAL A 83 9.49 6.64 1.61
C VAL A 83 9.22 7.25 0.23
N CYS A 84 8.60 6.50 -0.68
CA CYS A 84 8.24 7.00 -2.00
C CYS A 84 7.24 8.16 -1.92
N TRP A 85 6.22 8.05 -1.06
CA TRP A 85 5.27 9.14 -0.80
C TRP A 85 5.95 10.38 -0.22
N PHE A 86 6.82 10.19 0.76
CA PHE A 86 7.55 11.29 1.39
C PHE A 86 8.41 12.03 0.37
N GLY A 87 9.16 11.29 -0.45
CA GLY A 87 9.98 11.86 -1.49
C GLY A 87 9.17 12.56 -2.58
N GLN A 88 8.05 11.99 -3.02
CA GLN A 88 7.24 12.56 -4.09
C GLN A 88 6.49 13.82 -3.62
N LEU A 89 5.97 13.80 -2.39
CA LEU A 89 5.30 14.98 -1.81
C LEU A 89 6.28 16.16 -1.70
N ARG A 90 7.54 15.91 -1.33
CA ARG A 90 8.59 16.95 -1.31
C ARG A 90 8.81 17.56 -2.69
N ARG A 91 8.82 16.76 -3.76
CA ARG A 91 8.95 17.26 -5.15
C ARG A 91 7.77 18.14 -5.54
N TRP A 92 6.55 17.70 -5.25
CA TRP A 92 5.35 18.48 -5.53
C TRP A 92 5.31 19.80 -4.73
N GLN A 93 5.77 19.80 -3.48
CA GLN A 93 5.90 21.01 -2.68
C GLN A 93 6.97 21.98 -3.20
N ALA A 94 8.01 21.47 -3.86
CA ALA A 94 9.06 22.26 -4.50
C ALA A 94 8.66 22.80 -5.89
N GLY A 95 7.41 22.59 -6.32
CA GLY A 95 6.89 23.09 -7.61
C GLY A 95 7.10 22.15 -8.79
N ASP A 96 7.84 21.05 -8.62
CA ASP A 96 7.94 20.00 -9.63
C ASP A 96 6.66 19.18 -9.63
N GLN A 97 5.79 19.42 -10.60
CA GLN A 97 4.49 18.74 -10.70
C GLN A 97 4.61 17.33 -11.31
N SER A 98 5.79 16.92 -11.80
CA SER A 98 6.00 15.62 -12.46
C SER A 98 5.84 14.44 -11.49
N LEU A 99 5.36 13.30 -12.01
CA LEU A 99 5.37 12.04 -11.25
C LEU A 99 6.66 11.29 -11.56
N ASP A 100 7.36 10.87 -10.52
CA ASP A 100 8.51 9.99 -10.66
C ASP A 100 8.06 8.57 -11.00
N HIS A 101 8.26 8.17 -12.25
CA HIS A 101 7.87 6.84 -12.74
C HIS A 101 8.63 5.70 -12.06
N GLY A 102 9.88 5.94 -11.62
CA GLY A 102 10.65 4.95 -10.87
C GLY A 102 10.02 4.68 -9.50
N ARG A 103 9.67 5.73 -8.77
CA ARG A 103 8.95 5.61 -7.48
C ARG A 103 7.55 5.04 -7.64
N ALA A 104 6.83 5.43 -8.68
CA ALA A 104 5.51 4.86 -8.99
C ALA A 104 5.62 3.34 -9.23
N ARG A 105 6.62 2.89 -10.00
CA ARG A 105 6.85 1.45 -10.24
C ARG A 105 7.26 0.71 -8.96
N LEU A 106 8.13 1.29 -8.14
CA LEU A 106 8.54 0.68 -6.86
C LEU A 106 7.36 0.51 -5.91
N THR A 107 6.51 1.53 -5.78
CA THR A 107 5.31 1.42 -4.95
C THR A 107 4.30 0.43 -5.52
N LEU A 108 4.21 0.26 -6.85
CA LEU A 108 3.38 -0.78 -7.46
C LEU A 108 3.88 -2.17 -7.11
N ILE A 109 5.20 -2.40 -7.20
CA ILE A 109 5.80 -3.69 -6.83
C ILE A 109 5.56 -3.96 -5.34
N ALA A 110 5.84 -2.98 -4.47
CA ALA A 110 5.61 -3.12 -3.03
C ALA A 110 4.13 -3.37 -2.71
N HIS A 111 3.21 -2.67 -3.38
CA HIS A 111 1.77 -2.88 -3.26
C HIS A 111 1.39 -4.32 -3.60
N VAL A 112 1.81 -4.82 -4.76
CA VAL A 112 1.50 -6.20 -5.18
C VAL A 112 2.15 -7.24 -4.26
N ALA A 113 3.42 -7.04 -3.88
CA ALA A 113 4.16 -7.94 -3.00
C ALA A 113 3.59 -7.99 -1.57
N SER A 114 2.93 -6.92 -1.13
CA SER A 114 2.37 -6.84 0.21
C SER A 114 1.14 -7.75 0.42
N TYR A 115 0.43 -8.15 -0.64
CA TYR A 115 -0.68 -9.14 -0.56
C TYR A 115 -0.22 -10.54 -0.16
N PRO A 116 0.73 -11.20 -0.86
CA PRO A 116 1.23 -12.49 -0.42
C PRO A 116 1.95 -12.37 0.93
N ALA A 117 2.64 -11.27 1.21
CA ALA A 117 3.29 -11.05 2.51
C ALA A 117 2.28 -11.09 3.66
N VAL A 118 1.16 -10.35 3.58
CA VAL A 118 0.14 -10.36 4.63
C VAL A 118 -0.51 -11.75 4.77
N LEU A 119 -0.79 -12.46 3.67
CA LEU A 119 -1.39 -13.79 3.72
C LEU A 119 -0.47 -14.82 4.37
N VAL A 120 0.82 -14.81 4.01
CA VAL A 120 1.84 -15.67 4.61
C VAL A 120 1.97 -15.38 6.11
N THR A 121 1.98 -14.10 6.50
CA THR A 121 1.99 -13.75 7.92
C THR A 121 0.76 -14.22 8.64
N MET A 122 -0.43 -13.98 8.08
CA MET A 122 -1.70 -14.38 8.69
C MET A 122 -1.75 -15.89 8.93
N TYR A 123 -1.35 -16.67 7.92
CA TYR A 123 -1.30 -18.13 8.02
C TYR A 123 -0.32 -18.57 9.11
N GLY A 124 0.93 -18.09 9.06
CA GLY A 124 1.96 -18.46 10.03
C GLY A 124 1.58 -18.06 11.45
N ALA A 125 1.07 -16.84 11.64
CA ALA A 125 0.70 -16.31 12.94
C ALA A 125 -0.49 -17.07 13.55
N LEU A 126 -1.53 -17.37 12.77
CA LEU A 126 -2.69 -18.10 13.25
C LEU A 126 -2.36 -19.55 13.59
N ALA A 127 -1.62 -20.25 12.73
CA ALA A 127 -1.20 -21.63 12.96
C ALA A 127 -0.28 -21.74 14.18
N ALA A 128 0.71 -20.86 14.29
CA ALA A 128 1.61 -20.81 15.44
C ALA A 128 0.86 -20.45 16.73
N SER A 129 -0.09 -19.51 16.68
CA SER A 129 -0.91 -19.13 17.84
C SER A 129 -1.75 -20.31 18.34
N ALA A 130 -2.34 -21.09 17.44
CA ALA A 130 -3.15 -22.24 17.82
C ALA A 130 -2.30 -23.35 18.48
N LEU A 131 -1.10 -23.61 17.93
CA LEU A 131 -0.17 -24.63 18.45
C LEU A 131 0.57 -24.18 19.73
N ALA A 132 0.74 -22.88 19.94
CA ALA A 132 1.31 -22.31 21.16
C ALA A 132 0.30 -22.16 22.30
N TYR A 133 -0.96 -22.56 22.09
CA TYR A 133 -2.11 -22.34 22.96
C TYR A 133 -2.49 -20.85 23.12
N TRP A 134 -3.80 -20.58 23.08
CA TRP A 134 -4.35 -19.22 23.04
C TRP A 134 -4.20 -18.45 24.37
N ASP A 135 -4.02 -19.17 25.47
CA ASP A 135 -3.82 -18.64 26.81
C ASP A 135 -2.34 -18.30 27.10
N SER A 136 -1.41 -18.77 26.26
CA SER A 136 -0.01 -18.40 26.40
C SER A 136 0.26 -16.98 25.89
N LEU A 137 1.25 -16.32 26.50
CA LEU A 137 1.70 -15.00 26.05
C LEU A 137 2.17 -15.05 24.59
N SER A 138 2.89 -16.10 24.20
CA SER A 138 3.35 -16.28 22.82
C SER A 138 2.22 -16.43 21.82
N GLY A 139 1.23 -17.27 22.14
CA GLY A 139 0.03 -17.42 21.32
C GLY A 139 -0.71 -16.10 21.19
N THR A 140 -0.92 -15.39 22.30
CA THR A 140 -1.54 -14.07 22.31
C THR A 140 -0.80 -13.06 21.43
N LEU A 141 0.53 -12.97 21.52
CA LEU A 141 1.34 -12.06 20.71
C LEU A 141 1.23 -12.38 19.21
N LEU A 142 1.22 -13.66 18.83
CA LEU A 142 1.03 -14.09 17.44
C LEU A 142 -0.40 -13.79 16.95
N GLY A 143 -1.41 -13.96 17.80
CA GLY A 143 -2.78 -13.53 17.51
C GLY A 143 -2.89 -12.01 17.29
N ILE A 144 -2.18 -11.22 18.10
CA ILE A 144 -2.08 -9.76 17.91
C ILE A 144 -1.37 -9.44 16.58
N THR A 145 -0.28 -10.14 16.25
CA THR A 145 0.41 -10.00 14.95
C THR A 145 -0.56 -10.19 13.79
N PHE A 146 -1.38 -11.25 13.83
CA PHE A 146 -2.39 -11.53 12.80
C PHE A 146 -3.31 -10.32 12.56
N ILE A 147 -3.80 -9.68 13.62
CA ILE A 147 -4.68 -8.50 13.51
C ILE A 147 -3.90 -7.31 12.97
N LEU A 148 -2.73 -7.02 13.53
CA LEU A 148 -1.93 -5.85 13.18
C LEU A 148 -1.52 -5.87 11.71
N VAL A 149 -1.11 -7.02 11.15
CA VAL A 149 -0.67 -7.09 9.76
C VAL A 149 -1.79 -6.85 8.74
N ILE A 150 -3.04 -7.17 9.08
CA ILE A 150 -4.21 -6.83 8.26
C ILE A 150 -4.35 -5.31 8.19
N PHE A 151 -4.34 -4.63 9.34
CA PHE A 151 -4.46 -3.17 9.38
C PHE A 151 -3.25 -2.47 8.75
N ALA A 152 -2.05 -3.00 8.94
CA ALA A 152 -0.85 -2.51 8.27
C ALA A 152 -0.99 -2.55 6.75
N GLN A 153 -1.51 -3.66 6.21
CA GLN A 153 -1.74 -3.81 4.78
C GLN A 153 -2.79 -2.82 4.27
N ILE A 154 -3.94 -2.71 4.96
CA ILE A 154 -5.02 -1.80 4.59
C ILE A 154 -4.55 -0.35 4.62
N LEU A 155 -3.85 0.06 5.68
CA LEU A 155 -3.44 1.46 5.89
C LEU A 155 -2.18 1.83 5.11
N GLY A 156 -1.23 0.91 4.93
CA GLY A 156 0.06 1.16 4.32
C GLY A 156 0.25 0.51 2.97
N GLY A 157 0.10 -0.82 2.92
CA GLY A 157 0.29 -1.62 1.71
C GLY A 157 -0.58 -1.20 0.52
N THR A 158 -1.79 -0.68 0.76
CA THR A 158 -2.70 -0.23 -0.31
C THR A 158 -2.44 1.18 -0.85
N GLN A 159 -1.54 1.95 -0.22
CA GLN A 159 -1.32 3.36 -0.54
C GLN A 159 -0.37 3.52 -1.73
N LEU A 160 -0.73 2.99 -2.89
CA LEU A 160 0.06 3.12 -4.12
C LEU A 160 0.31 4.60 -4.48
N LEU A 161 1.55 4.94 -4.89
CA LEU A 161 1.88 6.29 -5.33
C LEU A 161 1.21 6.59 -6.67
N ARG A 162 0.40 7.65 -6.71
CA ARG A 162 -0.26 8.14 -7.92
C ARG A 162 -0.55 9.63 -7.81
N ARG A 163 -0.76 10.28 -8.97
CA ARG A 163 -0.95 11.75 -9.10
C ARG A 163 -2.35 12.23 -8.72
N SER A 164 -3.36 11.40 -8.97
CA SER A 164 -4.77 11.73 -8.73
C SER A 164 -5.39 10.75 -7.72
N GLY A 165 -6.57 11.13 -7.20
CA GLY A 165 -7.31 10.47 -6.12
C GLY A 165 -7.57 8.96 -6.29
N PRO A 166 -8.40 8.32 -5.44
CA PRO A 166 -8.68 6.89 -5.56
C PRO A 166 -9.01 6.52 -7.01
N PRO A 167 -8.55 5.34 -7.51
CA PRO A 167 -8.85 4.91 -8.88
C PRO A 167 -10.32 5.17 -9.08
N GLY A 168 -10.65 5.93 -10.13
CA GLY A 168 -11.99 6.42 -10.33
C GLY A 168 -12.93 5.25 -10.06
N THR A 169 -13.65 5.29 -8.95
CA THR A 169 -14.69 4.30 -8.72
C THR A 169 -15.60 4.41 -9.94
N ILE A 170 -16.30 3.34 -10.32
CA ILE A 170 -17.26 3.38 -11.44
C ILE A 170 -18.06 4.73 -11.50
N PRO A 171 -18.50 5.33 -10.37
CA PRO A 171 -19.04 6.69 -10.32
C PRO A 171 -18.21 7.81 -10.95
N THR A 172 -16.88 7.82 -10.79
CA THR A 172 -15.99 8.85 -11.36
C THR A 172 -15.84 8.69 -12.87
N TYR A 173 -15.79 7.45 -13.37
CA TYR A 173 -15.83 7.17 -14.80
C TYR A 173 -17.18 7.56 -15.39
N LEU A 174 -18.29 7.26 -14.72
CA LEU A 174 -19.62 7.66 -15.13
C LEU A 174 -19.80 9.18 -15.13
N ARG A 175 -19.24 9.91 -14.15
CA ARG A 175 -19.25 11.37 -14.16
C ARG A 175 -18.44 11.96 -15.32
N LYS A 176 -17.26 11.41 -15.61
CA LYS A 176 -16.46 11.84 -16.77
C LYS A 176 -17.15 11.52 -18.10
N LEU A 177 -17.79 10.35 -18.20
CA LEU A 177 -18.56 9.96 -19.37
C LEU A 177 -19.76 10.89 -19.57
N ASN A 178 -20.52 11.18 -18.52
CA ASN A 178 -21.69 12.05 -18.58
C ASN A 178 -21.30 13.50 -18.95
N ALA A 179 -20.21 14.04 -18.39
CA ALA A 179 -19.68 15.34 -18.76
C ALA A 179 -19.28 15.39 -20.24
N LYS A 180 -18.65 14.32 -20.76
CA LYS A 180 -18.27 14.21 -22.17
C LYS A 180 -19.48 14.07 -23.10
N VAL A 181 -20.52 13.36 -22.67
CA VAL A 181 -21.80 13.27 -23.40
C VAL A 181 -22.51 14.63 -23.43
N GLN A 182 -22.49 15.38 -22.33
CA GLN A 182 -23.07 16.73 -22.28
C GLN A 182 -22.31 17.74 -23.14
N SER A 183 -20.99 17.64 -23.26
CA SER A 183 -20.22 18.54 -24.16
C SER A 183 -20.39 18.23 -25.65
N LEU A 184 -20.96 17.08 -26.00
CA LEU A 184 -21.26 16.68 -27.38
C LEU A 184 -22.69 17.01 -27.80
N ARG A 185 -23.53 17.52 -26.87
CA ARG A 185 -24.84 18.07 -27.14
C ARG A 185 -24.74 19.59 -27.28
#